data_AF-A0AAN9U1N3-F1
#
_entry.id   AF-A0AAN9U1N3-F1
#
_cell.length_a   1.000
_cell.length_b   1.000
_cell.length_c   1.000
_cell.angle_alpha   90.00
_cell.angle_beta   90.00
_cell.angle_gamma   90.00
#
_symmetry.space_group_name_H-M   'P 1'
#
loop_
_entity.id
_entity.type
_entity.pdbx_description
1 polymer ?
#
loop_
_entity_poly.entity_id
_entity_poly.type
_entity_poly.pdbx_seq_one_letter_code
_entity_poly.pdbx_strand_id
1 'polypeptide(L)'
;MRALEPVELRWKVRKRFYEPIVLLQALTRACMHNQVQKVLEHTPDVTFQTSQQLFRSFLNNLAQICDNDRGGNTVTAVVAIQYPDHVQYRFASNQRTENELALVKAFIKDILESLATWTKAASRTIEGVILRKIIAFNRPRLQLYVRAICSHSQECLKVPAEVIINQVREELKNLLSLALKADDRDLEEAAFCENCTKLMLFLKALSKTEAHNVLRDKANAHDGQATSWSELRHASGRLLSYFQGVRTLVEARKYWDTLFYDVRVVPIVSSDAIQALPRNNLTAEAIIGRMTPDSERGLAYKRRVQELQHFGDLDQTIQAQVRNKCFLPIVHAEALVHQSIISDPDPGSELGSLHPSNFFNGDKYIGCSKPTCRLCHYYFEASADGIQVRQTHRNLYPNWRVPDVYQHQGEEAVKKRENIINKMLVPIRKDTFRTIDDKIPERRPHDSNTDPTYDHATSVGYMDERHERLLEGMGQLSIQNVERDEHASASRDSRGGLTEADEDDDDEGGVRLF
;
A
#
# COMPACT_ATOMS: atom_id res chain seq x y z
N MET A 1 -6.62 12.51 -30.05
CA MET A 1 -7.37 13.31 -29.05
C MET A 1 -6.37 14.27 -28.42
N ARG A 2 -6.57 15.59 -28.40
CA ARG A 2 -5.63 16.49 -27.70
C ARG A 2 -5.67 16.14 -26.21
N ALA A 3 -4.52 15.95 -25.57
CA ALA A 3 -4.45 15.76 -24.13
C ALA A 3 -5.10 16.96 -23.43
N LEU A 4 -6.00 16.70 -22.48
CA LEU A 4 -6.62 17.75 -21.70
C LEU A 4 -5.58 18.33 -20.74
N GLU A 5 -5.26 19.61 -20.89
CA GLU A 5 -4.31 20.27 -19.98
C GLU A 5 -5.00 20.61 -18.64
N PRO A 6 -4.40 20.24 -17.50
CA PRO A 6 -4.93 20.58 -16.19
C PRO A 6 -4.77 22.08 -15.91
N VAL A 7 -5.76 22.67 -15.25
CA VAL A 7 -5.69 24.05 -14.76
C VAL A 7 -4.61 24.13 -13.69
N GLU A 8 -3.58 24.95 -13.92
CA GLU A 8 -2.49 25.10 -12.97
C GLU A 8 -2.96 25.69 -11.62
N LEU A 9 -2.41 25.16 -10.53
CA LEU A 9 -2.59 25.77 -9.21
C LEU A 9 -1.83 27.10 -9.15
N ARG A 10 -2.55 28.16 -8.72
CA ARG A 10 -1.96 29.48 -8.45
C ARG A 10 -0.73 29.36 -7.56
N TRP A 11 0.35 30.01 -7.94
CA TRP A 11 1.65 29.92 -7.24
C TRP A 11 1.55 30.15 -5.73
N LYS A 12 0.78 31.16 -5.29
CA LYS A 12 0.55 31.43 -3.86
C LYS A 12 -0.12 30.27 -3.12
N VAL A 13 -1.06 29.57 -3.75
CA VAL A 13 -1.74 28.40 -3.17
C VAL A 13 -0.77 27.23 -3.07
N ARG A 14 -0.05 26.93 -4.16
CA ARG A 14 0.97 25.88 -4.25
C ARG A 14 2.05 26.05 -3.17
N LYS A 15 2.61 27.25 -3.06
CA LYS A 15 3.61 27.60 -2.06
C LYS A 15 3.11 27.39 -0.63
N ARG A 16 1.91 27.92 -0.32
CA ARG A 16 1.31 27.75 1.02
C ARG A 16 1.08 26.29 1.39
N PHE A 17 0.82 25.42 0.42
CA PHE A 17 0.58 23.99 0.62
C PHE A 17 1.86 23.20 0.88
N TYR A 18 2.87 23.34 0.01
CA TYR A 18 4.07 22.51 0.09
C TYR A 18 5.08 22.94 1.14
N GLU A 19 5.18 24.23 1.46
CA GLU A 19 6.16 24.69 2.45
C GLU A 19 5.97 24.04 3.85
N PRO A 20 4.74 24.01 4.42
CA PRO A 20 4.52 23.29 5.68
C PRO A 20 4.79 21.78 5.58
N ILE A 21 4.51 21.16 4.43
CA ILE A 21 4.76 19.72 4.22
C ILE A 21 6.27 19.43 4.27
N VAL A 22 7.07 20.23 3.57
CA VAL A 22 8.54 20.10 3.58
C VAL A 22 9.10 20.34 4.98
N LEU A 23 8.62 21.37 5.68
CA LEU A 23 9.04 21.63 7.06
C LEU A 23 8.68 20.46 7.99
N LEU A 24 7.46 19.96 7.92
CA LEU A 24 7.01 18.82 8.73
C LEU A 24 7.83 17.55 8.44
N GLN A 25 8.20 17.30 7.18
CA GLN A 25 9.07 16.19 6.81
C GLN A 25 10.48 16.36 7.40
N ALA A 26 11.05 17.57 7.30
CA ALA A 26 12.37 17.86 7.85
C ALA A 26 12.38 17.74 9.39
N LEU A 27 11.35 18.25 10.07
CA LEU A 27 11.14 18.07 11.51
C LEU A 27 10.97 16.59 11.87
N THR A 28 10.22 15.84 11.05
CA THR A 28 10.04 14.40 11.26
C THR A 28 11.38 13.69 11.29
N ARG A 29 12.30 14.05 10.39
CA ARG A 29 13.68 13.53 10.32
C ARG A 29 14.54 13.99 11.49
N ALA A 30 14.55 15.29 11.78
CA ALA A 30 15.35 15.89 12.85
C ALA A 30 14.98 15.35 14.25
N CYS A 31 13.70 15.02 14.47
CA CYS A 31 13.21 14.51 15.74
C CYS A 31 13.08 12.98 15.80
N MET A 32 13.60 12.22 14.81
CA MET A 32 13.39 10.76 14.71
C MET A 32 13.85 9.96 15.93
N HIS A 33 14.75 10.52 16.73
CA HIS A 33 15.35 9.86 17.89
C HIS A 33 14.47 9.97 19.14
N ASN A 34 13.52 10.92 19.17
CA ASN A 34 12.62 11.19 20.28
C ASN A 34 11.30 10.40 20.14
N GLN A 35 11.39 9.10 19.92
CA GLN A 35 10.19 8.28 19.72
C GLN A 35 9.43 8.10 21.04
N VAL A 36 8.15 8.49 21.03
CA VAL A 36 7.20 8.10 22.09
C VAL A 36 6.65 6.73 21.75
N GLN A 37 6.47 5.91 22.80
CA GLN A 37 5.71 4.67 22.79
C GLN A 37 4.46 4.82 21.93
N LYS A 38 4.40 4.09 20.82
CA LYS A 38 3.12 3.83 20.22
C LYS A 38 2.47 2.73 21.04
N VAL A 39 1.35 3.08 21.67
CA VAL A 39 0.28 2.10 21.90
C VAL A 39 0.13 1.38 20.57
N LEU A 40 0.47 0.09 20.56
CA LEU A 40 0.08 -0.81 19.49
C LEU A 40 -1.42 -0.53 19.30
N GLU A 41 -1.78 0.15 18.20
CA GLU A 41 -3.17 0.12 17.76
C GLU A 41 -3.44 -1.36 17.60
N HIS A 42 -4.14 -1.93 18.59
CA HIS A 42 -4.60 -3.28 18.53
C HIS A 42 -5.38 -3.31 17.23
N THR A 43 -4.87 -4.03 16.24
CA THR A 43 -5.70 -4.45 15.13
C THR A 43 -6.76 -5.28 15.83
N PRO A 44 -8.03 -4.80 15.87
CA PRO A 44 -9.04 -5.60 16.52
C PRO A 44 -9.03 -6.96 15.83
N ASP A 45 -9.03 -8.01 16.65
CA ASP A 45 -9.21 -9.38 16.21
C ASP A 45 -10.60 -9.46 15.58
N VAL A 46 -10.67 -9.33 14.26
CA VAL A 46 -11.92 -9.31 13.52
C VAL A 46 -11.86 -10.43 12.50
N THR A 47 -12.12 -11.64 12.97
CA THR A 47 -13.08 -12.49 12.26
C THR A 47 -14.22 -11.60 11.76
N PHE A 48 -14.57 -11.65 10.48
CA PHE A 48 -15.54 -10.70 9.90
C PHE A 48 -16.81 -10.64 10.75
N GLN A 49 -16.99 -9.57 11.52
CA GLN A 49 -18.15 -9.41 12.41
C GLN A 49 -19.38 -8.98 11.62
N THR A 50 -19.19 -8.36 10.45
CA THR A 50 -20.27 -7.92 9.56
C THR A 50 -19.97 -8.18 8.08
N SER A 51 -21.03 -8.28 7.28
CA SER A 51 -20.94 -8.35 5.81
C SER A 51 -20.25 -7.11 5.23
N GLN A 52 -20.44 -5.94 5.83
CA GLN A 52 -19.73 -4.72 5.43
C GLN A 52 -18.20 -4.85 5.60
N GLN A 53 -17.73 -5.39 6.72
CA GLN A 53 -16.30 -5.60 6.94
C GLN A 53 -15.73 -6.60 5.93
N LEU A 54 -16.44 -7.68 5.61
CA LEU A 54 -16.02 -8.63 4.57
C LEU A 54 -15.91 -7.94 3.20
N PHE A 55 -16.86 -7.10 2.81
CA PHE A 55 -16.83 -6.39 1.52
C PHE A 55 -15.65 -5.42 1.42
N ARG A 56 -15.42 -4.61 2.46
CA ARG A 56 -14.26 -3.70 2.52
C ARG A 56 -12.94 -4.46 2.47
N SER A 57 -12.89 -5.60 3.15
CA SER A 57 -11.75 -6.50 3.16
C SER A 57 -11.51 -7.11 1.79
N PHE A 58 -12.56 -7.49 1.07
CA PHE A 58 -12.48 -7.94 -0.31
C PHE A 58 -11.85 -6.87 -1.21
N LEU A 59 -12.32 -5.62 -1.16
CA LEU A 59 -11.74 -4.52 -1.96
C LEU A 59 -10.27 -4.25 -1.59
N ASN A 60 -9.94 -4.25 -0.29
CA ASN A 60 -8.56 -4.09 0.16
C ASN A 60 -7.63 -5.21 -0.31
N ASN A 61 -8.10 -6.46 -0.27
CA ASN A 61 -7.32 -7.60 -0.75
C ASN A 61 -7.18 -7.60 -2.28
N LEU A 62 -8.23 -7.23 -3.01
CA LEU A 62 -8.18 -7.06 -4.46
C LEU A 62 -7.15 -5.99 -4.85
N ALA A 63 -7.12 -4.87 -4.14
CA ALA A 63 -6.09 -3.85 -4.31
C ALA A 63 -4.69 -4.33 -3.90
N GLN A 64 -4.57 -5.07 -2.80
CA GLN A 64 -3.30 -5.61 -2.32
C GLN A 64 -2.63 -6.53 -3.34
N ILE A 65 -3.38 -7.42 -3.98
CA ILE A 65 -2.81 -8.36 -4.95
C ILE A 65 -2.36 -7.68 -6.26
N CYS A 66 -2.68 -6.40 -6.46
CA CYS A 66 -2.25 -5.59 -7.60
C CYS A 66 -0.98 -4.76 -7.32
N ASP A 67 -0.60 -4.61 -6.05
CA ASP A 67 0.57 -3.84 -5.58
C ASP A 67 1.81 -4.74 -5.60
N ASN A 68 2.34 -4.96 -6.80
CA ASN A 68 3.33 -6.01 -7.10
C ASN A 68 4.80 -5.56 -7.04
N ASP A 69 5.08 -4.33 -6.62
CA ASP A 69 6.43 -3.79 -6.43
C ASP A 69 6.60 -3.22 -5.02
N ARG A 70 7.83 -3.10 -4.50
CA ARG A 70 8.08 -2.46 -3.20
C ARG A 70 7.95 -0.94 -3.31
N GLY A 71 7.63 -0.30 -2.19
CA GLY A 71 7.54 1.17 -2.11
C GLY A 71 6.14 1.69 -2.43
N GLY A 72 6.08 2.91 -2.97
CA GLY A 72 4.82 3.64 -3.21
C GLY A 72 4.33 3.60 -4.65
N ASN A 73 5.14 3.10 -5.58
CA ASN A 73 4.92 3.29 -7.01
C ASN A 73 3.80 2.42 -7.56
N THR A 74 3.49 1.26 -6.99
CA THR A 74 2.41 0.38 -7.50
C THR A 74 1.21 0.26 -6.57
N VAL A 75 1.15 1.14 -5.55
CA VAL A 75 0.01 1.24 -4.63
C VAL A 75 -1.27 1.39 -5.46
N THR A 76 -2.22 0.51 -5.20
CA THR A 76 -3.44 0.37 -5.99
C THR A 76 -4.65 0.64 -5.11
N ALA A 77 -5.64 1.34 -5.67
CA ALA A 77 -6.93 1.57 -5.04
C ALA A 77 -8.05 1.10 -5.97
N VAL A 78 -9.15 0.59 -5.40
CA VAL A 78 -10.27 -0.01 -6.12
C VAL A 78 -11.61 0.34 -5.48
N VAL A 79 -12.63 0.50 -6.30
CA VAL A 79 -14.04 0.64 -5.89
C VAL A 79 -14.91 -0.27 -6.77
N ALA A 80 -15.99 -0.81 -6.19
CA ALA A 80 -17.01 -1.54 -6.93
C ALA A 80 -18.30 -0.71 -7.02
N ILE A 81 -18.74 -0.46 -8.26
CA ILE A 81 -19.93 0.32 -8.60
C ILE A 81 -20.96 -0.66 -9.19
N GLN A 82 -22.16 -0.64 -8.62
CA GLN A 82 -23.30 -1.41 -9.07
C GLN A 82 -24.08 -0.61 -10.12
N TYR A 83 -24.19 -1.17 -11.32
CA TYR A 83 -25.13 -0.75 -12.35
C TYR A 83 -26.27 -1.79 -12.46
N PRO A 84 -27.40 -1.46 -13.11
CA PRO A 84 -28.52 -2.40 -13.25
C PRO A 84 -28.16 -3.71 -13.96
N ASP A 85 -27.23 -3.67 -14.92
CA ASP A 85 -26.84 -4.81 -15.77
C ASP A 85 -25.47 -5.40 -15.43
N HIS A 86 -24.66 -4.74 -14.61
CA HIS A 86 -23.27 -5.15 -14.35
C HIS A 86 -22.68 -4.60 -13.06
N VAL A 87 -21.59 -5.22 -12.59
CA VAL A 87 -20.71 -4.62 -11.57
C VAL A 87 -19.44 -4.10 -12.22
N GLN A 88 -19.17 -2.82 -12.02
CA GLN A 88 -17.98 -2.15 -12.52
C GLN A 88 -16.94 -1.95 -11.42
N TYR A 89 -15.75 -2.48 -11.64
CA TYR A 89 -14.58 -2.26 -10.80
C TYR A 89 -13.72 -1.16 -11.40
N ARG A 90 -13.70 0.01 -10.77
CA ARG A 90 -12.76 1.08 -11.12
C ARG A 90 -11.51 0.96 -10.26
N PHE A 91 -10.35 1.09 -10.86
CA PHE A 91 -9.10 1.07 -10.11
C PHE A 91 -8.09 2.08 -10.64
N ALA A 92 -7.25 2.59 -9.75
CA ALA A 92 -6.06 3.36 -10.09
C ALA A 92 -4.86 2.68 -9.44
N SER A 93 -3.71 2.74 -10.10
CA SER A 93 -2.43 2.33 -9.54
C SER A 93 -1.47 3.49 -9.70
N ASN A 94 -0.65 3.77 -8.69
CA ASN A 94 0.35 4.83 -8.79
C ASN A 94 1.30 4.56 -9.97
N GLN A 95 1.85 5.61 -10.57
CA GLN A 95 2.98 5.60 -11.52
C GLN A 95 3.07 4.43 -12.54
N ARG A 96 1.95 3.85 -12.98
CA ARG A 96 1.93 2.81 -14.00
C ARG A 96 1.89 3.47 -15.36
N THR A 97 2.68 2.96 -16.28
CA THR A 97 2.49 3.22 -17.70
C THR A 97 1.15 2.63 -18.16
N GLU A 98 0.65 3.08 -19.31
CA GLU A 98 -0.61 2.57 -19.88
C GLU A 98 -0.57 1.04 -20.10
N ASN A 99 0.58 0.51 -20.55
CA ASN A 99 0.78 -0.92 -20.74
C ASN A 99 0.73 -1.70 -19.42
N GLU A 100 1.42 -1.23 -18.38
CA GLU A 100 1.39 -1.89 -17.08
C GLU A 100 -0.01 -1.82 -16.45
N LEU A 101 -0.72 -0.70 -16.63
CA LEU A 101 -2.09 -0.55 -16.16
C LEU A 101 -3.04 -1.51 -16.89
N ALA A 102 -2.82 -1.77 -18.19
CA ALA A 102 -3.54 -2.78 -18.93
C ALA A 102 -3.26 -4.21 -18.42
N LEU A 103 -2.02 -4.52 -18.02
CA LEU A 103 -1.68 -5.79 -17.38
C LEU A 103 -2.40 -5.96 -16.03
N VAL A 104 -2.44 -4.91 -15.19
CA VAL A 104 -3.19 -4.93 -13.92
C VAL A 104 -4.68 -5.11 -14.18
N LYS A 105 -5.25 -4.44 -15.20
CA LYS A 105 -6.65 -4.61 -15.59
C LYS A 105 -6.96 -6.05 -15.98
N ALA A 106 -6.13 -6.66 -16.82
CA ALA A 106 -6.27 -8.04 -17.26
C ALA A 106 -6.18 -9.01 -16.06
N PHE A 107 -5.23 -8.77 -15.16
CA PHE A 107 -5.08 -9.54 -13.93
C PHE A 107 -6.30 -9.46 -13.00
N ILE A 108 -6.82 -8.25 -12.70
CA ILE A 108 -8.02 -8.08 -11.89
C ILE A 108 -9.21 -8.82 -12.52
N LYS A 109 -9.38 -8.66 -13.85
CA LYS A 109 -10.46 -9.32 -14.59
C LYS A 109 -10.36 -10.84 -14.46
N ASP A 110 -9.18 -11.41 -14.67
CA ASP A 110 -8.93 -12.85 -14.59
C ASP A 110 -9.17 -13.41 -13.18
N ILE A 111 -8.81 -12.67 -12.13
CA ILE A 111 -9.11 -13.05 -10.73
C ILE A 111 -10.63 -13.06 -10.49
N LEU A 112 -11.34 -12.02 -10.91
CA LEU A 112 -12.79 -11.90 -10.71
C LEU A 112 -13.56 -12.95 -11.51
N GLU A 113 -13.16 -13.25 -12.75
CA GLU A 113 -13.74 -14.32 -13.57
C GLU A 113 -13.47 -15.71 -12.96
N SER A 114 -12.26 -15.94 -12.44
CA SER A 114 -11.94 -17.18 -11.71
C SER A 114 -12.83 -17.37 -10.48
N LEU A 115 -13.06 -16.28 -9.72
CA LEU A 115 -13.99 -16.30 -8.59
C LEU A 115 -15.44 -16.53 -9.05
N ALA A 116 -15.87 -15.97 -10.18
CA ALA A 116 -17.22 -16.17 -10.71
C ALA A 116 -17.54 -17.66 -10.95
N THR A 117 -16.55 -18.45 -11.38
CA THR A 117 -16.67 -19.92 -11.58
C THR A 117 -16.77 -20.74 -10.29
N TRP A 118 -16.72 -20.10 -9.11
CA TRP A 118 -16.72 -20.78 -7.84
C TRP A 118 -17.96 -21.64 -7.60
N THR A 119 -17.71 -22.89 -7.19
CA THR A 119 -18.72 -23.82 -6.68
C THR A 119 -18.19 -24.51 -5.42
N LYS A 120 -19.09 -25.05 -4.59
CA LYS A 120 -18.69 -25.83 -3.40
C LYS A 120 -17.75 -27.00 -3.74
N ALA A 121 -17.98 -27.67 -4.88
CA ALA A 121 -17.15 -28.78 -5.34
C ALA A 121 -15.77 -28.33 -5.84
N ALA A 122 -15.70 -27.19 -6.55
CA ALA A 122 -14.46 -26.67 -7.13
C ALA A 122 -13.66 -25.73 -6.21
N SER A 123 -14.15 -25.45 -5.00
CA SER A 123 -13.59 -24.41 -4.10
C SER A 123 -12.08 -24.52 -3.90
N ARG A 124 -11.56 -25.74 -3.69
CA ARG A 124 -10.12 -25.95 -3.42
C ARG A 124 -9.27 -25.71 -4.67
N THR A 125 -9.73 -26.20 -5.81
CA THR A 125 -9.06 -25.98 -7.10
C THR A 125 -9.00 -24.49 -7.40
N ILE A 126 -10.09 -23.76 -7.16
CA ILE A 126 -10.16 -22.31 -7.40
C ILE A 126 -9.26 -21.54 -6.43
N GLU A 127 -9.20 -21.91 -5.14
CA GLU A 127 -8.23 -21.34 -4.20
C GLU A 127 -6.79 -21.51 -4.70
N GLY A 128 -6.43 -22.71 -5.16
CA GLY A 128 -5.09 -22.99 -5.71
C GLY A 128 -4.78 -22.21 -7.00
N VAL A 129 -5.75 -22.13 -7.92
CA VAL A 129 -5.65 -21.35 -9.17
C VAL A 129 -5.40 -19.87 -8.87
N ILE A 130 -6.23 -19.29 -8.01
CA ILE A 130 -6.15 -17.87 -7.64
C ILE A 130 -4.82 -17.59 -6.93
N LEU A 131 -4.42 -18.46 -6.00
CA LEU A 131 -3.15 -18.29 -5.29
C LEU A 131 -1.96 -18.31 -6.25
N ARG A 132 -1.94 -19.23 -7.22
CA ARG A 132 -0.88 -19.29 -8.25
C ARG A 132 -0.82 -18.00 -9.06
N LYS A 133 -1.97 -17.52 -9.56
CA LYS A 133 -2.06 -16.27 -10.33
C LYS A 133 -1.50 -15.09 -9.53
N ILE A 134 -1.87 -15.00 -8.25
CA ILE A 134 -1.38 -13.96 -7.34
C ILE A 134 0.13 -14.07 -7.13
N ILE A 135 0.67 -15.28 -6.87
CA ILE A 135 2.11 -15.47 -6.65
C ILE A 135 2.91 -15.11 -7.89
N ALA A 136 2.47 -15.56 -9.08
CA ALA A 136 3.11 -15.23 -10.34
C ALA A 136 3.14 -13.71 -10.58
N PHE A 137 1.97 -13.05 -10.49
CA PHE A 137 1.86 -11.61 -10.70
C PHE A 137 2.66 -10.77 -9.69
N ASN A 138 2.77 -11.26 -8.44
CA ASN A 138 3.47 -10.57 -7.34
C ASN A 138 4.89 -11.08 -7.10
N ARG A 139 5.46 -11.91 -7.98
CA ARG A 139 6.81 -12.48 -7.79
C ARG A 139 7.86 -11.42 -7.42
N PRO A 140 7.96 -10.25 -8.09
CA PRO A 140 8.96 -9.24 -7.74
C PRO A 140 8.89 -8.81 -6.27
N ARG A 141 7.68 -8.59 -5.75
CA ARG A 141 7.46 -8.20 -4.35
C ARG A 141 7.58 -9.37 -3.37
N LEU A 142 7.03 -10.54 -3.70
CA LEU A 142 7.07 -11.71 -2.82
C LEU A 142 8.51 -12.20 -2.61
N GLN A 143 9.35 -12.12 -3.64
CA GLN A 143 10.78 -12.46 -3.54
C GLN A 143 11.48 -11.64 -2.45
N LEU A 144 11.13 -10.37 -2.28
CA LEU A 144 11.71 -9.51 -1.25
C LEU A 144 11.33 -9.99 0.15
N TYR A 145 10.08 -10.43 0.36
CA TYR A 145 9.67 -11.01 1.64
C TYR A 145 10.37 -12.35 1.89
N VAL A 146 10.51 -13.20 0.87
CA VAL A 146 11.25 -14.47 0.97
C VAL A 146 12.71 -14.22 1.36
N ARG A 147 13.40 -13.27 0.71
CA ARG A 147 14.77 -12.86 1.06
C ARG A 147 14.89 -12.35 2.49
N ALA A 148 13.96 -11.50 2.91
CA ALA A 148 13.93 -10.99 4.28
C ALA A 148 13.74 -12.13 5.30
N ILE A 149 12.87 -13.11 5.00
CA ILE A 149 12.71 -14.31 5.84
C ILE A 149 14.02 -15.11 5.89
N CYS A 150 14.72 -15.31 4.77
CA CYS A 150 16.03 -15.98 4.75
C CYS A 150 17.04 -15.27 5.66
N SER A 151 17.31 -13.99 5.39
CA SER A 151 18.33 -13.22 6.10
C SER A 151 18.03 -13.10 7.59
N HIS A 152 16.78 -12.77 7.95
CA HIS A 152 16.44 -12.59 9.37
C HIS A 152 16.33 -13.92 10.12
N SER A 153 15.91 -15.01 9.48
CA SER A 153 15.96 -16.34 10.12
C SER A 153 17.39 -16.75 10.43
N GLN A 154 18.36 -16.48 9.54
CA GLN A 154 19.78 -16.73 9.79
C GLN A 154 20.29 -15.94 11.01
N GLU A 155 19.99 -14.65 11.08
CA GLU A 155 20.37 -13.81 12.23
C GLU A 155 19.72 -14.30 13.52
N CYS A 156 18.43 -14.63 13.50
CA CYS A 156 17.70 -15.17 14.66
C CYS A 156 18.29 -16.50 15.14
N LEU A 157 18.87 -17.33 14.26
CA LEU A 157 19.50 -18.59 14.61
C LEU A 157 20.87 -18.45 15.30
N LYS A 158 21.53 -17.28 15.18
CA LYS A 158 22.82 -17.00 15.84
C LYS A 158 22.70 -16.85 17.36
N VAL A 159 21.48 -16.66 17.89
CA VAL A 159 21.30 -16.54 19.34
C VAL A 159 21.72 -17.84 20.06
N PRO A 160 22.26 -17.77 21.28
CA PRO A 160 22.66 -18.95 22.05
C PRO A 160 21.49 -19.92 22.34
N ALA A 161 21.81 -21.19 22.62
CA ALA A 161 20.80 -22.24 22.86
C ALA A 161 19.99 -22.01 24.15
N GLU A 162 20.54 -21.24 25.08
CA GLU A 162 19.90 -20.85 26.34
C GLU A 162 18.81 -19.79 26.13
N VAL A 163 18.78 -19.14 24.96
CA VAL A 163 17.90 -17.98 24.67
C VAL A 163 16.60 -18.39 23.97
N ILE A 164 16.60 -19.52 23.26
CA ILE A 164 15.43 -20.09 22.58
C ILE A 164 15.42 -21.62 22.78
N ILE A 165 14.24 -22.17 23.07
CA ILE A 165 14.08 -23.62 23.22
C ILE A 165 14.36 -24.36 21.91
N ASN A 166 14.80 -25.62 21.99
CA ASN A 166 15.18 -26.45 20.83
C ASN A 166 14.07 -26.54 19.77
N GLN A 167 12.80 -26.63 20.18
CA GLN A 167 11.67 -26.68 19.25
C GLN A 167 11.59 -25.41 18.38
N VAL A 168 11.72 -24.22 18.97
CA VAL A 168 11.72 -22.94 18.22
C VAL A 168 12.89 -22.90 17.23
N ARG A 169 14.06 -23.40 17.65
CA ARG A 169 15.23 -23.47 16.79
C ARG A 169 15.02 -24.38 15.59
N GLU A 170 14.42 -25.55 15.76
CA GLU A 170 14.10 -26.45 14.65
C GLU A 170 13.04 -25.85 13.72
N GLU A 171 12.01 -25.19 14.25
CA GLU A 171 11.03 -24.49 13.42
C GLU A 171 11.67 -23.35 12.60
N LEU A 172 12.61 -22.59 13.18
CA LEU A 172 13.38 -21.57 12.47
C LEU A 172 14.28 -22.17 11.37
N LYS A 173 14.89 -23.35 11.62
CA LYS A 173 15.67 -24.06 10.58
C LYS A 173 14.78 -24.54 9.44
N ASN A 174 13.59 -25.07 9.75
CA ASN A 174 12.60 -25.48 8.74
C ASN A 174 12.12 -24.29 7.92
N LEU A 175 11.82 -23.17 8.59
CA LEU A 175 11.47 -21.91 7.94
C LEU A 175 12.56 -21.45 6.97
N LEU A 176 13.80 -21.40 7.45
CA LEU A 176 14.96 -21.00 6.64
C LEU A 176 15.15 -21.94 5.43
N SER A 177 15.04 -23.25 5.63
CA SER A 177 15.18 -24.25 4.56
C SER A 177 14.14 -24.05 3.44
N LEU A 178 12.87 -23.81 3.81
CA LEU A 178 11.81 -23.52 2.85
C LEU A 178 12.00 -22.17 2.15
N ALA A 179 12.45 -21.15 2.89
CA ALA A 179 12.72 -19.83 2.33
C ALA A 179 13.87 -19.87 1.32
N LEU A 180 14.97 -20.59 1.62
CA LEU A 180 16.09 -20.76 0.69
C LEU A 180 15.67 -21.46 -0.61
N LYS A 181 14.79 -22.46 -0.52
CA LYS A 181 14.21 -23.11 -1.72
C LYS A 181 13.35 -22.17 -2.55
N ALA A 182 12.70 -21.19 -1.93
CA ALA A 182 11.88 -20.21 -2.63
C ALA A 182 12.69 -19.00 -3.14
N ASP A 183 13.86 -18.72 -2.56
CA ASP A 183 14.71 -17.58 -2.96
C ASP A 183 15.60 -17.85 -4.19
N ASP A 184 15.61 -19.08 -4.69
CA ASP A 184 16.42 -19.43 -5.85
C ASP A 184 16.00 -18.61 -7.08
N ARG A 185 16.97 -17.83 -7.60
CA ARG A 185 16.77 -16.83 -8.65
C ARG A 185 16.58 -17.46 -10.02
N ASP A 186 17.07 -18.67 -10.20
CA ASP A 186 17.00 -19.41 -11.46
C ASP A 186 15.73 -20.26 -11.56
N LEU A 187 14.82 -20.15 -10.58
CA LEU A 187 13.56 -20.88 -10.61
C LEU A 187 12.65 -20.39 -11.73
N GLU A 188 12.21 -21.34 -12.54
CA GLU A 188 11.04 -21.20 -13.38
C GLU A 188 9.80 -20.84 -12.55
N GLU A 189 8.84 -20.13 -13.17
CA GLU A 189 7.67 -19.59 -12.47
C GLU A 189 6.87 -20.65 -11.69
N ALA A 190 6.69 -21.84 -12.28
CA ALA A 190 5.95 -22.93 -11.65
C ALA A 190 6.63 -23.41 -10.36
N ALA A 191 7.96 -23.55 -10.37
CA ALA A 191 8.74 -23.98 -9.22
C ALA A 191 8.76 -22.92 -8.12
N PHE A 192 8.89 -21.63 -8.50
CA PHE A 192 8.74 -20.52 -7.55
C PHE A 192 7.36 -20.54 -6.89
N CYS A 193 6.28 -20.69 -7.67
CA CYS A 193 4.92 -20.76 -7.15
C CYS A 193 4.75 -21.89 -6.15
N GLU A 194 5.25 -23.09 -6.46
CA GLU A 194 5.18 -24.24 -5.58
C GLU A 194 5.97 -24.01 -4.27
N ASN A 195 7.22 -23.58 -4.36
CA ASN A 195 8.07 -23.35 -3.19
C ASN A 195 7.54 -22.22 -2.30
N CYS A 196 7.08 -21.13 -2.91
CA CYS A 196 6.46 -20.02 -2.19
C CYS A 196 5.15 -20.46 -1.50
N THR A 197 4.34 -21.30 -2.15
CA THR A 197 3.12 -21.86 -1.55
C THR A 197 3.45 -22.76 -0.35
N LYS A 198 4.45 -23.65 -0.47
CA LYS A 198 4.92 -24.48 0.65
C LYS A 198 5.37 -23.63 1.84
N LEU A 199 6.12 -22.56 1.58
CA LEU A 199 6.56 -21.61 2.61
C LEU A 199 5.37 -20.92 3.29
N MET A 200 4.39 -20.42 2.53
CA MET A 200 3.17 -19.81 3.08
C MET A 200 2.36 -20.79 3.94
N LEU A 201 2.23 -22.05 3.49
CA LEU A 201 1.54 -23.10 4.25
C LEU A 201 2.27 -23.44 5.55
N PHE A 202 3.60 -23.50 5.52
CA PHE A 202 4.41 -23.70 6.70
C PHE A 202 4.26 -22.54 7.70
N LEU A 203 4.35 -21.29 7.24
CA LEU A 203 4.13 -20.11 8.08
C LEU A 203 2.74 -20.11 8.75
N LYS A 204 1.71 -20.53 8.02
CA LYS A 204 0.35 -20.68 8.55
C LYS A 204 0.23 -21.79 9.59
N ALA A 205 0.96 -22.89 9.42
CA ALA A 205 1.02 -23.96 10.43
C ALA A 205 1.77 -23.46 11.67
N LEU A 206 2.91 -22.82 11.46
CA LEU A 206 3.75 -22.22 12.49
C LEU A 206 2.96 -21.24 13.36
N SER A 207 2.10 -20.40 12.76
CA SER A 207 1.30 -19.40 13.50
C SER A 207 0.35 -19.97 14.55
N LYS A 208 0.14 -21.29 14.57
CA LYS A 208 -0.69 -22.01 15.54
C LYS A 208 0.10 -22.76 16.60
N THR A 209 1.42 -22.63 16.58
CA THR A 209 2.32 -23.35 17.49
C THR A 209 2.77 -22.44 18.62
N GLU A 210 3.20 -23.04 19.74
CA GLU A 210 3.84 -22.30 20.83
C GLU A 210 5.14 -21.62 20.38
N ALA A 211 5.82 -22.17 19.36
CA ALA A 211 7.00 -21.55 18.79
C ALA A 211 6.69 -20.15 18.22
N HIS A 212 5.50 -19.94 17.63
CA HIS A 212 5.09 -18.63 17.15
C HIS A 212 4.91 -17.61 18.27
N ASN A 213 4.39 -18.01 19.43
CA ASN A 213 4.28 -17.13 20.60
C ASN A 213 5.67 -16.63 21.02
N VAL A 214 6.66 -17.52 21.09
CA VAL A 214 8.05 -17.15 21.39
C VAL A 214 8.62 -16.18 20.34
N LEU A 215 8.40 -16.44 19.05
CA LEU A 215 8.85 -15.54 17.98
C LEU A 215 8.21 -14.15 18.08
N ARG A 216 6.91 -14.08 18.38
CA ARG A 216 6.16 -12.84 18.58
C ARG A 216 6.68 -12.08 19.79
N ASP A 217 6.89 -12.76 20.92
CA ASP A 217 7.31 -12.11 22.16
C ASP A 217 8.74 -11.55 22.00
N LYS A 218 9.64 -12.27 21.31
CA LYS A 218 10.97 -11.77 20.93
C LYS A 218 10.90 -10.56 20.00
N ALA A 219 9.99 -10.57 19.02
CA ALA A 219 9.79 -9.43 18.12
C ALA A 219 9.29 -8.18 18.85
N ASN A 220 8.56 -8.34 19.96
CA ASN A 220 8.01 -7.25 20.75
C ASN A 220 8.94 -6.75 21.88
N ALA A 221 10.01 -7.49 22.20
CA ALA A 221 10.87 -7.23 23.36
C ALA A 221 11.67 -5.90 23.31
N HIS A 222 11.77 -5.29 22.13
CA HIS A 222 12.59 -4.07 21.92
C HIS A 222 11.75 -2.84 21.57
N ASP A 223 10.55 -2.72 22.16
CA ASP A 223 9.72 -1.50 22.13
C ASP A 223 9.50 -0.90 20.73
N GLY A 224 9.35 -1.75 19.70
CA GLY A 224 9.12 -1.33 18.32
C GLY A 224 10.36 -0.95 17.52
N GLN A 225 11.57 -1.14 18.05
CA GLN A 225 12.80 -1.06 17.27
C GLN A 225 12.88 -2.19 16.24
N ALA A 226 13.44 -1.88 15.07
CA ALA A 226 13.68 -2.87 14.03
C ALA A 226 14.80 -3.83 14.47
N THR A 227 14.42 -5.06 14.80
CA THR A 227 15.32 -6.17 15.11
C THR A 227 15.16 -7.28 14.08
N SER A 228 16.10 -8.22 14.00
CA SER A 228 15.92 -9.39 13.14
C SER A 228 14.63 -10.17 13.47
N TRP A 229 14.21 -10.20 14.74
CA TRP A 229 12.95 -10.83 15.15
C TRP A 229 11.72 -10.08 14.63
N SER A 230 11.69 -8.74 14.76
CA SER A 230 10.56 -7.94 14.28
C SER A 230 10.47 -7.92 12.77
N GLU A 231 11.60 -7.88 12.06
CA GLU A 231 11.64 -7.92 10.60
C GLU A 231 11.30 -9.32 10.05
N LEU A 232 11.73 -10.40 10.72
CA LEU A 232 11.29 -11.76 10.39
C LEU A 232 9.77 -11.89 10.53
N ARG A 233 9.20 -11.41 11.65
CA ARG A 233 7.75 -11.39 11.87
C ARG A 233 7.04 -10.58 10.80
N HIS A 234 7.56 -9.40 10.48
CA HIS A 234 7.01 -8.53 9.45
C HIS A 234 7.00 -9.22 8.08
N ALA A 235 8.14 -9.69 7.59
CA ALA A 235 8.23 -10.35 6.30
C ALA A 235 7.35 -11.61 6.22
N SER A 236 7.30 -12.40 7.29
CA SER A 236 6.44 -13.59 7.40
C SER A 236 4.95 -13.23 7.32
N GLY A 237 4.51 -12.22 8.08
CA GLY A 237 3.13 -11.74 8.06
C GLY A 237 2.74 -11.15 6.70
N ARG A 238 3.63 -10.37 6.08
CA ARG A 238 3.44 -9.82 4.74
C ARG A 238 3.30 -10.92 3.69
N LEU A 239 4.14 -11.95 3.72
CA LEU A 239 4.03 -13.09 2.81
C LEU A 239 2.71 -13.85 3.02
N LEU A 240 2.39 -14.19 4.28
CA LEU A 240 1.18 -14.93 4.64
C LEU A 240 -0.12 -14.18 4.30
N SER A 241 -0.09 -12.85 4.29
CA SER A 241 -1.27 -12.03 3.96
C SER A 241 -1.81 -12.27 2.55
N TYR A 242 -0.98 -12.67 1.57
CA TYR A 242 -1.46 -13.03 0.23
C TYR A 242 -2.27 -14.32 0.25
N PHE A 243 -1.83 -15.32 1.00
CA PHE A 243 -2.56 -16.57 1.19
C PHE A 243 -3.93 -16.33 1.87
N GLN A 244 -3.96 -15.47 2.89
CA GLN A 244 -5.22 -15.10 3.55
C GLN A 244 -6.11 -14.21 2.67
N GLY A 245 -5.51 -13.40 1.81
CA GLY A 245 -6.24 -12.61 0.81
C GLY A 245 -7.08 -13.48 -0.10
N VAL A 246 -6.52 -14.60 -0.60
CA VAL A 246 -7.28 -15.59 -1.38
C VAL A 246 -8.53 -16.07 -0.64
N ARG A 247 -8.40 -16.37 0.66
CA ARG A 247 -9.53 -16.81 1.48
C ARG A 247 -10.60 -15.73 1.60
N THR A 248 -10.20 -14.47 1.76
CA THR A 248 -11.13 -13.33 1.82
C THR A 248 -11.86 -13.16 0.49
N LEU A 249 -11.16 -13.28 -0.63
CA LEU A 249 -11.74 -13.20 -1.97
C LEU A 249 -12.79 -14.29 -2.20
N VAL A 250 -12.45 -15.54 -1.85
CA VAL A 250 -13.36 -16.69 -1.96
C VAL A 250 -14.54 -16.58 -0.99
N GLU A 251 -14.33 -16.06 0.23
CA GLU A 251 -15.42 -15.87 1.19
C GLU A 251 -16.42 -14.82 0.73
N ALA A 252 -15.94 -13.69 0.19
CA ALA A 252 -16.81 -12.68 -0.42
C ALA A 252 -17.62 -13.26 -1.59
N ARG A 253 -16.98 -14.10 -2.42
CA ARG A 253 -17.67 -14.82 -3.50
C ARG A 253 -18.78 -15.73 -2.98
N LYS A 254 -18.61 -16.43 -1.87
CA LYS A 254 -19.69 -17.27 -1.28
C LYS A 254 -20.88 -16.45 -0.83
N TYR A 255 -20.65 -15.21 -0.41
CA TYR A 255 -21.67 -14.35 0.18
C TYR A 255 -22.44 -13.54 -0.87
N TRP A 256 -21.77 -13.05 -1.92
CA TRP A 256 -22.39 -12.24 -2.97
C TRP A 256 -22.13 -12.82 -4.36
N ASP A 257 -23.09 -13.59 -4.90
CA ASP A 257 -23.07 -13.98 -6.32
C ASP A 257 -23.11 -12.73 -7.23
N THR A 258 -23.93 -11.74 -6.88
CA THR A 258 -24.16 -10.52 -7.68
C THR A 258 -22.93 -9.64 -7.81
N LEU A 259 -22.00 -9.70 -6.86
CA LEU A 259 -20.73 -8.95 -6.91
C LEU A 259 -19.87 -9.33 -8.13
N PHE A 260 -20.08 -10.54 -8.66
CA PHE A 260 -19.33 -11.10 -9.78
C PHE A 260 -20.17 -11.24 -11.05
N TYR A 261 -21.32 -10.57 -11.11
CA TYR A 261 -22.21 -10.57 -12.28
C TYR A 261 -21.77 -9.55 -13.33
N ASP A 262 -21.63 -10.00 -14.58
CA ASP A 262 -21.15 -9.22 -15.75
C ASP A 262 -20.00 -8.25 -15.40
N VAL A 263 -18.89 -8.77 -14.87
CA VAL A 263 -17.81 -7.94 -14.34
C VAL A 263 -17.18 -7.06 -15.42
N ARG A 264 -17.12 -5.74 -15.17
CA ARG A 264 -16.36 -4.78 -16.00
C ARG A 264 -15.25 -4.16 -15.19
N VAL A 265 -14.02 -4.21 -15.70
CA VAL A 265 -12.85 -3.59 -15.04
C VAL A 265 -12.45 -2.34 -15.83
N VAL A 266 -12.38 -1.20 -15.15
CA VAL A 266 -12.07 0.11 -15.75
C VAL A 266 -10.83 0.70 -15.06
N PRO A 267 -9.70 0.80 -15.79
CA PRO A 267 -8.51 1.46 -15.27
C PRO A 267 -8.65 2.98 -15.30
N ILE A 268 -8.06 3.65 -14.30
CA ILE A 268 -7.89 5.10 -14.22
C ILE A 268 -6.40 5.39 -14.39
N VAL A 269 -6.08 6.25 -15.37
CA VAL A 269 -4.70 6.61 -15.70
C VAL A 269 -4.00 7.26 -14.50
N SER A 270 -2.76 6.83 -14.24
CA SER A 270 -1.90 7.46 -13.23
C SER A 270 -1.66 8.93 -13.57
N SER A 271 -1.55 9.78 -12.56
CA SER A 271 -1.26 11.19 -12.79
C SER A 271 0.20 11.42 -13.17
N ASP A 272 0.45 12.43 -14.00
CA ASP A 272 1.80 12.92 -14.23
C ASP A 272 2.43 13.49 -12.95
N ALA A 273 3.75 13.30 -12.82
CA ALA A 273 4.56 13.83 -11.74
C ALA A 273 4.93 15.29 -12.04
N ILE A 274 4.60 16.21 -11.13
CA ILE A 274 4.74 17.65 -11.36
C ILE A 274 5.62 18.26 -10.26
N GLN A 275 6.50 19.19 -10.64
CA GLN A 275 7.34 19.92 -9.67
C GLN A 275 6.51 20.71 -8.64
N ALA A 276 6.75 20.41 -7.36
CA ALA A 276 6.02 21.02 -6.24
C ALA A 276 6.39 22.49 -6.00
N LEU A 277 7.68 22.76 -5.90
CA LEU A 277 8.28 24.04 -5.56
C LEU A 277 9.51 24.31 -6.47
N PRO A 278 9.82 25.57 -6.79
CA PRO A 278 11.09 25.97 -7.38
C PRO A 278 12.24 25.54 -6.48
N ARG A 279 13.37 25.17 -7.10
CA ARG A 279 14.59 24.76 -6.39
C ARG A 279 15.32 25.99 -5.86
N ASN A 280 14.84 26.55 -4.75
CA ASN A 280 15.38 27.75 -4.12
C ASN A 280 15.84 27.50 -2.67
N ASN A 281 16.50 28.50 -2.09
CA ASN A 281 16.93 28.46 -0.70
C ASN A 281 15.73 28.78 0.20
N LEU A 282 15.16 27.72 0.78
CA LEU A 282 14.03 27.80 1.71
C LEU A 282 14.52 27.47 3.13
N THR A 283 14.12 28.26 4.11
CA THR A 283 14.49 28.08 5.52
C THR A 283 13.26 27.87 6.41
N ALA A 284 13.43 27.19 7.54
CA ALA A 284 12.37 26.91 8.50
C ALA A 284 11.72 28.19 9.01
N GLU A 285 12.52 29.21 9.36
CA GLU A 285 12.00 30.50 9.84
C GLU A 285 11.13 31.21 8.79
N ALA A 286 11.54 31.15 7.52
CA ALA A 286 10.79 31.76 6.43
C ALA A 286 9.45 31.07 6.25
N ILE A 287 9.40 29.74 6.34
CA ILE A 287 8.18 28.95 6.27
C ILE A 287 7.24 29.30 7.45
N ILE A 288 7.75 29.30 8.68
CA ILE A 288 6.97 29.63 9.89
C ILE A 288 6.36 31.03 9.81
N GLY A 289 7.14 32.01 9.34
CA GLY A 289 6.66 33.37 9.13
C GLY A 289 5.48 33.48 8.16
N ARG A 290 5.24 32.46 7.32
CA ARG A 290 4.09 32.38 6.39
C ARG A 290 2.97 31.47 6.89
N MET A 291 3.20 30.69 7.95
CA MET A 291 2.22 29.75 8.49
C MET A 291 1.26 30.39 9.49
N THR A 292 1.68 31.45 10.19
CA THR A 292 0.86 32.15 11.19
C THR A 292 0.88 33.67 10.97
N PRO A 293 -0.28 34.35 11.01
CA PRO A 293 -0.33 35.80 11.02
C PRO A 293 -0.02 36.39 12.41
N ASP A 294 -0.08 35.59 13.47
CA ASP A 294 0.27 35.98 14.83
C ASP A 294 1.79 36.11 14.98
N SER A 295 2.24 37.35 15.16
CA SER A 295 3.66 37.70 15.24
C SER A 295 4.34 37.15 16.50
N GLU A 296 3.65 37.11 17.63
CA GLU A 296 4.23 36.64 18.90
C GLU A 296 4.40 35.11 18.85
N ARG A 297 3.35 34.41 18.43
CA ARG A 297 3.39 32.97 18.20
C ARG A 297 4.44 32.61 17.15
N GLY A 298 4.50 33.37 16.06
CA GLY A 298 5.51 33.20 15.02
C GLY A 298 6.93 33.36 15.55
N LEU A 299 7.19 34.36 16.38
CA LEU A 299 8.51 34.60 17.00
C LEU A 299 8.89 33.48 17.99
N ALA A 300 7.93 32.96 18.75
CA ALA A 300 8.15 31.82 19.65
C ALA A 300 8.58 30.56 18.87
N TYR A 301 7.88 30.22 17.78
CA TYR A 301 8.25 29.07 16.95
C TYR A 301 9.59 29.27 16.22
N LYS A 302 9.88 30.49 15.76
CA LYS A 302 11.19 30.81 15.16
C LYS A 302 12.34 30.52 16.13
N ARG A 303 12.22 30.95 17.40
CA ARG A 303 13.22 30.61 18.43
C ARG A 303 13.37 29.10 18.63
N ARG A 304 12.26 28.36 18.68
CA ARG A 304 12.29 26.89 18.82
C ARG A 304 12.95 26.18 17.63
N VAL A 305 12.72 26.63 16.40
CA VAL A 305 13.41 26.02 15.25
C VAL A 305 14.87 26.44 15.13
N GLN A 306 15.26 27.61 15.65
CA GLN A 306 16.68 27.97 15.78
C GLN A 306 17.40 27.03 16.75
N GLU A 307 16.76 26.64 17.85
CA GLU A 307 17.30 25.61 18.74
C GLU A 307 17.45 24.28 18.00
N LEU A 308 16.43 23.84 17.27
CA LEU A 308 16.51 22.61 16.47
C LEU A 308 17.57 22.68 15.36
N GLN A 309 17.84 23.87 14.83
CA GLN A 309 18.91 24.13 13.86
C GLN A 309 20.31 24.02 14.49
N HIS A 310 20.45 24.27 15.79
CA HIS A 310 21.71 24.13 16.51
C HIS A 310 22.04 22.66 16.81
N PHE A 311 21.02 21.84 17.03
CA PHE A 311 21.15 20.40 17.31
C PHE A 311 20.99 19.52 16.07
N GLY A 312 20.66 20.08 14.90
CA GLY A 312 20.51 19.33 13.66
C GLY A 312 20.43 20.20 12.41
N ASP A 313 20.62 19.59 11.25
CA ASP A 313 20.68 20.29 9.95
C ASP A 313 19.29 20.53 9.34
N LEU A 314 18.38 21.20 10.07
CA LEU A 314 16.98 21.37 9.66
C LEU A 314 16.83 22.12 8.33
N ASP A 315 17.47 23.28 8.18
CA ASP A 315 17.45 24.06 6.93
C ASP A 315 18.12 23.32 5.78
N GLN A 316 19.20 22.57 6.04
CA GLN A 316 19.82 21.76 4.99
C GLN A 316 18.90 20.62 4.55
N THR A 317 18.18 19.99 5.49
CA THR A 317 17.19 18.93 5.19
C THR A 317 16.03 19.49 4.35
N ILE A 318 15.54 20.69 4.67
CA ILE A 318 14.53 21.40 3.88
C ILE A 318 15.06 21.67 2.47
N GLN A 319 16.27 22.23 2.36
CA GLN A 319 16.88 22.55 1.07
C GLN A 319 17.16 21.30 0.24
N ALA A 320 17.63 20.21 0.86
CA ALA A 320 17.84 18.92 0.21
C ALA A 320 16.54 18.40 -0.41
N GLN A 321 15.43 18.44 0.35
CA GLN A 321 14.11 18.04 -0.17
C GLN A 321 13.65 18.93 -1.34
N VAL A 322 13.79 20.25 -1.23
CA VAL A 322 13.35 21.19 -2.28
C VAL A 322 14.21 21.09 -3.54
N ARG A 323 15.51 20.81 -3.39
CA ARG A 323 16.45 20.64 -4.52
C ARG A 323 16.41 19.23 -5.12
N ASN A 324 15.84 18.25 -4.40
CA ASN A 324 15.72 16.87 -4.87
C ASN A 324 15.00 16.82 -6.22
N LYS A 325 15.65 16.23 -7.22
CA LYS A 325 15.07 16.07 -8.56
C LYS A 325 13.85 15.14 -8.57
N CYS A 326 13.78 14.23 -7.61
CA CYS A 326 12.69 13.27 -7.40
C CYS A 326 11.55 13.83 -6.53
N PHE A 327 11.60 15.11 -6.11
CA PHE A 327 10.47 15.77 -5.45
C PHE A 327 9.41 16.18 -6.49
N LEU A 328 8.79 15.16 -7.08
CA LEU A 328 7.79 15.25 -8.13
C LEU A 328 6.46 14.64 -7.62
N PRO A 329 5.65 15.43 -6.90
CA PRO A 329 4.34 15.00 -6.46
C PRO A 329 3.45 14.39 -7.54
N ILE A 330 2.77 13.31 -7.15
CA ILE A 330 1.73 12.62 -7.90
C ILE A 330 0.41 12.63 -7.12
N VAL A 331 -0.70 12.43 -7.82
CA VAL A 331 -1.98 12.12 -7.20
C VAL A 331 -1.95 10.64 -6.84
N HIS A 332 -2.17 10.32 -5.56
CA HIS A 332 -2.20 8.93 -5.12
C HIS A 332 -3.47 8.23 -5.60
N ALA A 333 -3.38 6.91 -5.77
CA ALA A 333 -4.43 6.05 -6.32
C ALA A 333 -5.78 6.25 -5.63
N GLU A 334 -5.84 6.39 -4.30
CA GLU A 334 -7.11 6.61 -3.59
C GLU A 334 -7.81 7.90 -4.05
N ALA A 335 -7.04 8.98 -4.22
CA ALA A 335 -7.56 10.27 -4.66
C ALA A 335 -7.94 10.27 -6.15
N LEU A 336 -7.25 9.47 -6.99
CA LEU A 336 -7.63 9.25 -8.39
C LEU A 336 -8.97 8.52 -8.51
N VAL A 337 -9.16 7.42 -7.75
CA VAL A 337 -10.43 6.70 -7.70
C VAL A 337 -11.55 7.63 -7.20
N HIS A 338 -11.30 8.39 -6.12
CA HIS A 338 -12.24 9.39 -5.63
C HIS A 338 -12.64 10.40 -6.71
N GLN A 339 -11.67 10.99 -7.41
CA GLN A 339 -11.92 11.95 -8.47
C GLN A 339 -12.76 11.35 -9.61
N SER A 340 -12.51 10.08 -9.97
CA SER A 340 -13.28 9.36 -11.00
C SER A 340 -14.74 9.13 -10.60
N ILE A 341 -15.05 9.11 -9.32
CA ILE A 341 -16.41 8.93 -8.80
C ILE A 341 -17.17 10.25 -8.83
N ILE A 342 -16.54 11.31 -8.32
CA ILE A 342 -17.18 12.63 -8.19
C ILE A 342 -17.22 13.43 -9.49
N SER A 343 -16.52 12.98 -10.54
CA SER A 343 -16.54 13.60 -11.87
C SER A 343 -17.43 12.86 -12.85
N ASP A 344 -18.05 11.75 -12.42
CA ASP A 344 -18.87 10.92 -13.28
C ASP A 344 -20.29 11.50 -13.39
N PRO A 345 -20.73 11.89 -14.61
CA PRO A 345 -22.08 12.39 -14.82
C PRO A 345 -23.07 11.22 -14.72
N ASP A 346 -23.66 11.05 -13.54
CA ASP A 346 -24.73 10.06 -13.33
C ASP A 346 -25.96 10.44 -14.20
N PRO A 347 -26.38 9.60 -15.18
CA PRO A 347 -27.54 9.88 -16.02
C PRO A 347 -28.82 9.82 -15.17
N GLY A 348 -29.25 10.97 -14.66
CA GLY A 348 -30.43 11.11 -13.80
C GLY A 348 -30.19 11.87 -12.49
N SER A 349 -28.94 12.23 -12.18
CA SER A 349 -28.60 13.08 -11.03
C SER A 349 -28.31 14.50 -11.50
N GLU A 350 -29.08 15.48 -11.01
CA GLU A 350 -28.76 16.90 -11.20
C GLU A 350 -27.44 17.32 -10.52
N LEU A 351 -26.84 16.46 -9.69
CA LEU A 351 -25.74 16.80 -8.78
C LEU A 351 -24.33 16.39 -9.27
N GLY A 352 -24.18 15.89 -10.51
CA GLY A 352 -22.87 15.69 -11.14
C GLY A 352 -21.91 14.74 -10.41
N SER A 353 -22.43 13.84 -9.57
CA SER A 353 -21.66 12.81 -8.86
C SER A 353 -22.48 11.52 -8.78
N LEU A 354 -21.79 10.36 -8.75
CA LEU A 354 -22.43 9.06 -8.58
C LEU A 354 -23.30 9.02 -7.32
N HIS A 355 -24.59 8.69 -7.50
CA HIS A 355 -25.51 8.54 -6.37
C HIS A 355 -25.04 7.40 -5.42
N PRO A 356 -25.21 7.53 -4.09
CA PRO A 356 -24.89 6.49 -3.11
C PRO A 356 -25.38 5.08 -3.46
N SER A 357 -26.53 4.96 -4.13
CA SER A 357 -27.10 3.68 -4.56
C SER A 357 -26.26 2.93 -5.58
N ASN A 358 -25.37 3.64 -6.28
CA ASN A 358 -24.53 3.06 -7.32
C ASN A 358 -23.28 2.41 -6.72
N PHE A 359 -23.01 2.56 -5.43
CA PHE A 359 -21.98 1.77 -4.76
C PHE A 359 -22.54 0.39 -4.46
N PHE A 360 -21.74 -0.67 -4.64
CA PHE A 360 -22.19 -2.02 -4.31
C PHE A 360 -22.63 -2.10 -2.84
N ASN A 361 -23.84 -2.60 -2.59
CA ASN A 361 -24.52 -2.61 -1.28
C ASN A 361 -24.65 -1.23 -0.60
N GLY A 362 -24.55 -0.13 -1.37
CA GLY A 362 -24.54 1.23 -0.82
C GLY A 362 -23.31 1.57 0.02
N ASP A 363 -22.27 0.73 0.05
CA ASP A 363 -21.06 0.99 0.83
C ASP A 363 -20.10 1.90 0.05
N LYS A 364 -20.11 3.20 0.40
CA LYS A 364 -19.21 4.21 -0.17
C LYS A 364 -17.77 4.01 0.29
N TYR A 365 -17.11 2.97 -0.20
CA TYR A 365 -15.78 2.57 0.24
C TYR A 365 -14.80 2.42 -0.93
N ILE A 366 -13.64 3.04 -0.80
CA ILE A 366 -12.49 2.80 -1.68
C ILE A 366 -11.51 1.89 -0.93
N GLY A 367 -11.30 0.69 -1.46
CA GLY A 367 -10.26 -0.21 -0.97
C GLY A 367 -8.89 0.19 -1.49
N CYS A 368 -7.83 -0.06 -0.70
CA CYS A 368 -6.46 0.28 -1.08
C CYS A 368 -5.47 -0.79 -0.63
N SER A 369 -4.37 -1.00 -1.37
CA SER A 369 -3.35 -2.00 -1.05
C SER A 369 -2.67 -1.72 0.31
N LYS A 370 -2.63 -0.45 0.71
CA LYS A 370 -2.06 0.02 1.98
C LYS A 370 -3.05 0.90 2.76
N PRO A 371 -2.92 0.98 4.09
CA PRO A 371 -3.52 2.05 4.89
C PRO A 371 -3.24 3.42 4.25
N THR A 372 -4.14 4.39 4.37
CA THR A 372 -3.92 5.67 3.68
C THR A 372 -2.77 6.45 4.31
N CYS A 373 -2.01 7.18 3.48
CA CYS A 373 -1.03 8.10 4.01
C CYS A 373 -1.65 9.31 4.71
N ARG A 374 -0.83 10.10 5.41
CA ARG A 374 -1.30 11.29 6.15
C ARG A 374 -2.00 12.31 5.23
N LEU A 375 -1.45 12.56 4.03
CA LEU A 375 -2.02 13.53 3.11
C LEU A 375 -3.28 13.01 2.41
N CYS A 376 -3.36 11.72 2.07
CA CYS A 376 -4.61 11.09 1.63
C CYS A 376 -5.69 11.20 2.71
N HIS A 377 -5.35 10.92 3.97
CA HIS A 377 -6.30 11.06 5.09
C HIS A 377 -6.86 12.48 5.21
N TYR A 378 -6.00 13.51 5.23
CA TYR A 378 -6.47 14.90 5.27
C TYR A 378 -7.27 15.28 4.02
N TYR A 379 -6.95 14.73 2.85
CA TYR A 379 -7.70 14.98 1.63
C TYR A 379 -9.14 14.45 1.75
N PHE A 380 -9.32 13.21 2.19
CA PHE A 380 -10.65 12.63 2.37
C PHE A 380 -11.46 13.37 3.44
N GLU A 381 -10.84 13.78 4.56
CA GLU A 381 -11.50 14.64 5.56
C GLU A 381 -11.90 16.01 4.98
N ALA A 382 -11.02 16.64 4.18
CA ALA A 382 -11.26 17.94 3.59
C ALA A 382 -12.32 17.92 2.48
N SER A 383 -12.38 16.84 1.70
CA SER A 383 -13.35 16.63 0.61
C SER A 383 -14.78 16.61 1.14
N ALA A 384 -15.00 15.97 2.29
CA ALA A 384 -16.30 15.78 2.93
C ALA A 384 -17.37 15.13 2.02
N ASP A 385 -16.96 14.36 1.00
CA ASP A 385 -17.86 13.70 0.04
C ASP A 385 -18.47 12.38 0.61
N GLY A 386 -18.17 12.03 1.87
CA GLY A 386 -18.73 10.88 2.60
C GLY A 386 -18.17 9.51 2.17
N ILE A 387 -17.16 9.48 1.30
CA ILE A 387 -16.46 8.27 0.88
C ILE A 387 -15.47 7.84 1.96
N GLN A 388 -15.58 6.59 2.37
CA GLN A 388 -14.70 5.98 3.36
C GLN A 388 -13.51 5.29 2.68
N VAL A 389 -12.40 5.26 3.41
CA VAL A 389 -11.13 4.65 3.00
C VAL A 389 -10.56 3.84 4.15
N ARG A 390 -9.48 3.08 3.92
CA ARG A 390 -8.74 2.42 5.00
C ARG A 390 -8.28 3.42 6.05
N GLN A 391 -8.22 2.97 7.31
CA GLN A 391 -7.60 3.72 8.39
C GLN A 391 -6.16 4.10 8.02
N THR A 392 -5.69 5.26 8.45
CA THR A 392 -4.40 5.82 8.04
C THR A 392 -3.23 5.28 8.87
N HIS A 393 -2.09 4.99 8.22
CA HIS A 393 -0.82 4.71 8.94
C HIS A 393 -0.09 5.99 9.40
N ARG A 394 -0.60 7.17 9.01
CA ARG A 394 -0.13 8.52 9.40
C ARG A 394 1.29 8.88 8.95
N ASN A 395 1.93 8.13 8.04
CA ASN A 395 3.23 8.56 7.48
C ASN A 395 3.01 9.67 6.44
N LEU A 396 3.96 10.61 6.42
CA LEU A 396 3.96 11.73 5.49
C LEU A 396 4.79 11.38 4.24
N TYR A 397 4.16 11.45 3.06
CA TYR A 397 4.86 11.36 1.77
C TYR A 397 4.77 12.72 1.07
N PRO A 398 5.89 13.45 0.90
CA PRO A 398 5.87 14.78 0.29
C PRO A 398 5.51 14.73 -1.21
N ASN A 399 5.80 13.60 -1.88
CA ASN A 399 5.42 13.33 -3.27
C ASN A 399 3.92 13.00 -3.37
N TRP A 400 3.09 13.97 -2.98
CA TRP A 400 1.63 13.91 -3.00
C TRP A 400 1.06 15.24 -3.47
N ARG A 401 0.02 15.21 -4.29
CA ARG A 401 -0.74 16.41 -4.69
C ARG A 401 -2.24 16.12 -4.76
N VAL A 402 -3.03 17.19 -4.65
CA VAL A 402 -4.48 17.10 -4.90
C VAL A 402 -4.76 16.73 -6.36
N PRO A 403 -5.90 16.07 -6.64
CA PRO A 403 -6.31 15.76 -8.01
C PRO A 403 -6.36 16.98 -8.93
N ASP A 404 -6.12 16.70 -10.21
CA ASP A 404 -6.20 17.70 -11.27
C ASP A 404 -7.64 18.16 -11.53
N VAL A 405 -7.76 19.42 -11.95
CA VAL A 405 -9.00 20.01 -12.44
C VAL A 405 -8.75 20.50 -13.84
N TYR A 406 -9.65 20.21 -14.78
CA TYR A 406 -9.54 20.54 -16.19
C TYR A 406 -10.48 21.70 -16.55
N GLN A 407 -10.14 22.43 -17.62
CA GLN A 407 -10.88 23.65 -18.02
C GLN A 407 -12.38 23.41 -18.22
N HIS A 408 -12.76 22.24 -18.76
CA HIS A 408 -14.17 21.88 -19.01
C HIS A 408 -15.00 21.71 -17.73
N GLN A 409 -14.36 21.55 -16.56
CA GLN A 409 -15.05 21.39 -15.28
C GLN A 409 -15.45 22.74 -14.65
N GLY A 410 -15.03 23.86 -15.25
CA GLY A 410 -15.45 25.21 -14.86
C GLY A 410 -14.80 25.75 -13.57
N GLU A 411 -15.14 27.01 -13.25
CA GLU A 411 -14.52 27.73 -12.12
C GLU A 411 -14.86 27.14 -10.75
N GLU A 412 -16.04 26.54 -10.58
CA GLU A 412 -16.44 25.93 -9.31
C GLU A 412 -15.58 24.74 -8.95
N ALA A 413 -15.14 23.93 -9.92
CA ALA A 413 -14.18 22.85 -9.68
C ALA A 413 -12.82 23.39 -9.21
N VAL A 414 -12.37 24.52 -9.78
CA VAL A 414 -11.13 25.20 -9.36
C VAL A 414 -11.26 25.72 -7.92
N LYS A 415 -12.39 26.35 -7.58
CA LYS A 415 -12.69 26.82 -6.21
C LYS A 415 -12.78 25.65 -5.22
N LYS A 416 -13.44 24.54 -5.59
CA LYS A 416 -13.51 23.32 -4.76
C LYS A 416 -12.12 22.79 -4.45
N ARG A 417 -11.24 22.67 -5.46
CA ARG A 417 -9.85 22.23 -5.26
C ARG A 417 -9.07 23.17 -4.32
N GLU A 418 -9.18 24.49 -4.50
CA GLU A 418 -8.53 25.44 -3.59
C GLU A 418 -9.07 25.37 -2.16
N ASN A 419 -10.39 25.15 -1.99
CA ASN A 419 -11.01 24.95 -0.69
C ASN A 419 -10.50 23.69 0.02
N ILE A 420 -10.38 22.57 -0.71
CA ILE A 420 -9.80 21.33 -0.19
C ILE A 420 -8.37 21.58 0.32
N ILE A 421 -7.53 22.24 -0.48
CA ILE A 421 -6.16 22.60 -0.07
C ILE A 421 -6.17 23.44 1.22
N ASN A 422 -7.02 24.46 1.29
CA ASN A 422 -7.10 25.33 2.47
C ASN A 422 -7.56 24.57 3.73
N LYS A 423 -8.51 23.63 3.58
CA LYS A 423 -8.94 22.75 4.68
C LYS A 423 -7.82 21.81 5.13
N MET A 424 -7.09 21.19 4.19
CA MET A 424 -5.95 20.32 4.49
C MET A 424 -4.82 21.07 5.22
N LEU A 425 -4.64 22.36 4.93
CA LEU A 425 -3.61 23.18 5.58
C LEU A 425 -3.80 23.30 7.10
N VAL A 426 -5.02 23.23 7.59
CA VAL A 426 -5.32 23.34 9.03
C VAL A 426 -4.65 22.21 9.82
N PRO A 427 -4.92 20.91 9.56
CA PRO A 427 -4.24 19.83 10.27
C PRO A 427 -2.75 19.74 9.94
N ILE A 428 -2.31 20.02 8.71
CA ILE A 428 -0.87 20.02 8.36
C ILE A 428 -0.10 21.01 9.25
N ARG A 429 -0.60 22.25 9.38
CA ARG A 429 0.05 23.27 10.22
C ARG A 429 -0.03 22.91 11.69
N LYS A 430 -1.17 22.38 12.15
CA LYS A 430 -1.33 21.90 13.53
C LYS A 430 -0.28 20.84 13.88
N ASP A 431 -0.11 19.83 13.03
CA ASP A 431 0.85 18.76 13.25
C ASP A 431 2.30 19.26 13.14
N THR A 432 2.57 20.22 12.25
CA THR A 432 3.87 20.89 12.16
C THR A 432 4.23 21.59 13.46
N PHE A 433 3.33 22.42 13.98
CA PHE A 433 3.55 23.13 15.24
C PHE A 433 3.64 22.20 16.44
N ARG A 434 2.78 21.18 16.51
CA ARG A 434 2.86 20.13 17.54
C ARG A 434 4.22 19.44 17.53
N THR A 435 4.74 19.06 16.36
CA THR A 435 6.07 18.41 16.29
C THR A 435 7.20 19.35 16.68
N ILE A 436 7.10 20.67 16.45
CA ILE A 436 8.07 21.64 16.99
C ILE A 436 8.00 21.70 18.52
N ASP A 437 6.79 21.68 19.08
CA ASP A 437 6.54 21.83 20.51
C ASP A 437 6.96 20.59 21.30
N ASP A 438 6.49 19.43 20.86
CA ASP A 438 6.69 18.16 21.55
C ASP A 438 8.06 17.55 21.22
N LYS A 439 8.68 17.97 20.11
CA LYS A 439 9.88 17.34 19.51
C LYS A 439 9.71 15.84 19.27
N ILE A 440 8.46 15.40 19.05
CA ILE A 440 8.07 14.01 18.85
C ILE A 440 7.43 13.88 17.46
N PRO A 441 8.03 13.13 16.54
CA PRO A 441 7.48 12.93 15.22
C PRO A 441 6.44 11.81 15.21
N GLU A 442 5.40 11.98 14.40
CA GLU A 442 4.46 10.91 14.13
C GLU A 442 4.94 10.11 12.90
N ARG A 443 5.46 8.89 13.11
CA ARG A 443 5.92 8.01 12.01
C ARG A 443 5.79 6.54 12.40
N ARG A 444 5.45 5.67 11.45
CA ARG A 444 5.54 4.20 11.56
C ARG A 444 6.71 3.71 10.72
N PRO A 445 7.52 2.75 11.22
CA PRO A 445 8.60 2.14 10.44
C PRO A 445 8.07 1.51 9.14
N HIS A 446 6.97 0.77 9.25
CA HIS A 446 6.31 0.12 8.12
C HIS A 446 4.98 0.83 7.81
N ASP A 447 4.71 1.05 6.52
CA ASP A 447 3.46 1.64 6.02
C ASP A 447 2.34 0.61 5.83
N SER A 448 2.70 -0.68 5.97
CA SER A 448 1.85 -1.85 5.84
C SER A 448 1.66 -2.47 7.22
N ASN A 449 0.50 -3.08 7.47
CA ASN A 449 0.29 -3.82 8.72
C ASN A 449 1.16 -5.11 8.70
N THR A 450 1.96 -5.30 9.76
CA THR A 450 2.80 -6.48 10.02
C THR A 450 1.93 -7.70 10.24
N ASP A 451 0.86 -7.53 11.00
CA ASP A 451 -0.20 -8.52 11.09
C ASP A 451 -1.17 -8.28 9.94
N PRO A 452 -1.58 -9.32 9.21
CA PRO A 452 -2.75 -9.22 8.37
C PRO A 452 -3.88 -8.65 9.21
N THR A 453 -4.76 -7.88 8.61
CA THR A 453 -5.86 -7.19 9.32
C THR A 453 -6.93 -8.18 9.84
N TYR A 454 -6.58 -9.47 9.89
CA TYR A 454 -7.41 -10.64 10.07
C TYR A 454 -6.54 -11.64 10.82
N ASP A 455 -6.61 -11.62 12.15
CA ASP A 455 -6.23 -12.80 12.90
C ASP A 455 -7.48 -13.64 13.18
N HIS A 456 -7.18 -14.92 13.35
CA HIS A 456 -8.01 -16.00 13.88
C HIS A 456 -9.21 -16.49 13.05
N ALA A 457 -9.43 -17.79 13.28
CA ALA A 457 -10.12 -18.71 12.41
C ALA A 457 -11.59 -18.33 12.20
N THR A 458 -12.08 -18.64 11.00
CA THR A 458 -13.50 -18.86 10.70
C THR A 458 -14.15 -19.72 11.81
N SER A 459 -14.77 -19.07 12.80
CA SER A 459 -15.77 -19.67 13.66
C SER A 459 -17.11 -19.60 12.94
N VAL A 460 -17.20 -20.30 11.82
CA VAL A 460 -18.46 -20.82 11.28
C VAL A 460 -18.06 -22.20 10.77
N GLY A 461 -18.48 -23.22 11.51
CA GLY A 461 -17.77 -24.48 11.68
C GLY A 461 -17.33 -25.18 10.40
N TYR A 462 -16.06 -25.63 10.37
CA TYR A 462 -15.62 -26.88 9.74
C TYR A 462 -14.15 -27.11 10.11
N MET A 463 -13.90 -28.18 10.90
CA MET A 463 -12.58 -28.68 11.28
C MET A 463 -11.86 -29.34 10.10
N ASP A 464 -10.53 -29.15 10.09
CA ASP A 464 -9.44 -30.08 9.70
C ASP A 464 -9.32 -30.70 8.29
N GLU A 465 -8.11 -31.21 7.96
CA GLU A 465 -7.64 -31.91 6.73
C GLU A 465 -7.34 -31.10 5.45
N ARG A 466 -6.78 -29.88 5.54
CA ARG A 466 -6.62 -28.97 4.38
C ARG A 466 -5.20 -28.81 3.80
N HIS A 467 -4.18 -29.49 4.32
CA HIS A 467 -2.77 -29.17 4.01
C HIS A 467 -2.19 -29.87 2.77
N GLU A 468 -2.49 -31.14 2.52
CA GLU A 468 -1.84 -31.91 1.42
C GLU A 468 -2.49 -31.68 0.03
N ARG A 469 -3.80 -31.39 -0.03
CA ARG A 469 -4.55 -31.36 -1.31
C ARG A 469 -4.54 -30.02 -2.06
N LEU A 470 -4.02 -28.95 -1.45
CA LEU A 470 -3.79 -27.67 -2.16
C LEU A 470 -2.64 -27.79 -3.16
N LEU A 471 -1.62 -28.59 -2.83
CA LEU A 471 -0.50 -28.89 -3.73
C LEU A 471 -0.94 -29.81 -4.90
N GLU A 472 -1.90 -30.72 -4.66
CA GLU A 472 -2.49 -31.58 -5.71
C GLU A 472 -3.25 -30.77 -6.77
N GLY A 473 -4.07 -29.80 -6.36
CA GLY A 473 -4.77 -28.90 -7.29
C GLY A 473 -3.83 -28.02 -8.11
N MET A 474 -2.64 -27.73 -7.58
CA MET A 474 -1.56 -27.09 -8.32
C MET A 474 -0.91 -28.06 -9.33
N GLY A 475 -0.66 -29.32 -8.96
CA GLY A 475 -0.08 -30.32 -9.87
C GLY A 475 -0.94 -30.61 -11.11
N GLN A 476 -2.26 -30.67 -10.97
CA GLN A 476 -3.19 -31.03 -12.06
C GLN A 476 -3.25 -30.01 -13.20
N LEU A 477 -2.96 -28.73 -12.94
CA LEU A 477 -3.00 -27.67 -13.94
C LEU A 477 -1.72 -27.55 -14.77
N SER A 478 -0.61 -28.12 -14.30
CA SER A 478 0.64 -28.16 -15.10
C SER A 478 0.52 -29.09 -16.31
N ILE A 479 -0.51 -29.95 -16.35
CA ILE A 479 -0.72 -30.95 -17.41
C ILE A 479 -1.71 -30.45 -18.47
N GLN A 480 -2.55 -29.44 -18.19
CA GLN A 480 -3.64 -29.02 -19.09
C GLN A 480 -3.37 -27.75 -19.92
N ASN A 481 -2.29 -27.00 -19.65
CA ASN A 481 -2.00 -25.73 -20.34
C ASN A 481 -0.83 -25.79 -21.34
N VAL A 482 -0.37 -26.99 -21.74
CA VAL A 482 0.71 -27.14 -22.75
C VAL A 482 0.17 -27.20 -24.19
N GLU A 483 -1.15 -27.25 -24.40
CA GLU A 483 -1.74 -27.29 -25.74
C GLU A 483 -2.54 -26.02 -26.07
N ARG A 484 -1.87 -24.87 -26.12
CA ARG A 484 -2.24 -23.68 -26.92
C ARG A 484 -1.27 -22.53 -26.61
N ASP A 485 -0.20 -22.46 -27.41
CA ASP A 485 0.36 -21.22 -27.98
C ASP A 485 1.78 -21.50 -28.49
N GLU A 486 1.88 -22.38 -29.48
CA GLU A 486 2.98 -22.28 -30.46
C GLU A 486 2.49 -21.35 -31.56
N HIS A 487 2.93 -20.09 -31.54
CA HIS A 487 3.31 -19.28 -32.72
C HIS A 487 3.51 -17.81 -32.30
N ALA A 488 4.77 -17.45 -31.99
CA ALA A 488 5.43 -16.24 -32.49
C ALA A 488 6.77 -16.07 -31.75
N SER A 489 7.80 -16.73 -32.24
CA SER A 489 9.19 -16.41 -31.93
C SER A 489 9.87 -15.75 -33.14
N ALA A 490 10.87 -14.94 -32.82
CA ALA A 490 11.89 -14.32 -33.68
C ALA A 490 11.59 -12.94 -34.30
N SER A 491 12.11 -11.89 -33.66
CA SER A 491 13.35 -11.26 -34.15
C SER A 491 14.00 -10.41 -33.05
N ARG A 492 15.13 -10.90 -32.53
CA ARG A 492 16.11 -10.10 -31.81
C ARG A 492 17.06 -9.55 -32.86
N ASP A 493 17.19 -8.24 -32.92
CA ASP A 493 18.34 -7.62 -33.58
C ASP A 493 19.05 -6.71 -32.59
N SER A 494 20.33 -7.01 -32.42
CA SER A 494 21.23 -6.49 -31.40
C SER A 494 21.92 -5.25 -31.94
N ARG A 495 21.71 -4.09 -31.31
CA ARG A 495 22.67 -2.98 -31.39
C ARG A 495 22.84 -2.34 -30.03
N GLY A 496 24.02 -2.61 -29.44
CA GLY A 496 24.47 -2.04 -28.18
C GLY A 496 24.70 -0.54 -28.30
N GLY A 497 24.23 0.18 -27.30
CA GLY A 497 24.70 1.49 -26.91
C GLY A 497 25.07 1.40 -25.43
N LEU A 498 26.37 1.49 -25.16
CA LEU A 498 26.93 1.63 -23.83
C LEU A 498 26.48 2.99 -23.26
N THR A 499 25.71 2.96 -22.18
CA THR A 499 25.60 4.09 -21.25
C THR A 499 25.73 3.51 -19.85
N GLU A 500 26.81 3.89 -19.19
CA GLU A 500 27.10 3.60 -17.79
C GLU A 500 25.88 3.96 -16.94
N ALA A 501 25.33 2.94 -16.26
CA ALA A 501 24.30 3.11 -15.26
C ALA A 501 25.03 3.39 -13.94
N ASP A 502 24.97 4.63 -13.48
CA ASP A 502 25.27 4.99 -12.11
C ASP A 502 24.28 4.25 -11.18
N GLU A 503 24.83 3.33 -10.39
CA GLU A 503 24.19 2.69 -9.26
C GLU A 503 23.97 3.72 -8.15
N ASP A 504 22.80 4.35 -8.11
CA ASP A 504 22.31 5.02 -6.91
C ASP A 504 21.25 4.13 -6.24
N ASP A 505 21.77 3.25 -5.38
CA ASP A 505 21.10 2.78 -4.17
C ASP A 505 20.66 4.01 -3.35
N ASP A 506 19.36 4.12 -3.02
CA ASP A 506 18.80 4.74 -1.81
C ASP A 506 17.35 5.22 -2.04
N ASP A 507 16.37 4.40 -1.65
CA ASP A 507 15.17 4.95 -1.00
C ASP A 507 14.54 3.85 -0.12
N GLU A 508 15.31 3.39 0.88
CA GLU A 508 14.70 2.83 2.07
C GLU A 508 13.85 3.91 2.73
N GLY A 509 12.53 3.70 2.76
CA GLY A 509 11.59 4.40 3.63
C GLY A 509 11.82 4.13 5.13
N GLY A 510 13.08 3.99 5.54
CA GLY A 510 13.63 3.61 6.83
C GLY A 510 15.10 4.00 6.84
N VAL A 511 15.43 5.23 7.27
CA VAL A 511 16.82 5.61 7.56
C VAL A 511 17.39 4.60 8.55
N ARG A 512 18.28 3.70 8.10
CA ARG A 512 19.30 3.10 8.96
C ARG A 512 20.44 4.10 9.05
N LEU A 513 20.64 4.65 10.23
CA LEU A 513 21.95 5.17 10.60
C LEU A 513 22.44 4.26 11.73
N PHE A 514 23.62 3.69 11.47
CA PHE A 514 24.38 2.64 12.18
C PHE A 514 24.07 1.20 11.77
#